data_AF-A0A1Q7JIZ9-F1
#
_entry.id   AF-A0A1Q7JIZ9-F1
#
_cell.length_a   1.000
_cell.length_b   1.000
_cell.length_c   1.000
_cell.angle_alpha   90.00
_cell.angle_beta   90.00
_cell.angle_gamma   90.00
#
_symmetry.space_group_name_H-M   'P 1'
#
loop_
_entity.id
_entity.type
_entity.pdbx_description
1 polymer ?
#
loop_
_entity_poly.entity_id
_entity_poly.type
_entity_poly.pdbx_seq_one_letter_code
_entity_poly.pdbx_strand_id
1 'polypeptide(L)'
;MRFLGRRRRIDPGLGGLRVYTDEKTKVGTRLEIEVFLPDETSVACTTEVVWVEKLPAGAAALHDVGLRILAIHPHDRERLTKALEST
;
A
#
# COMPACT_ATOMS: atom_id res chain seq x y z
N MET A 1 -5.66 -8.37 21.15
CA MET A 1 -6.54 -7.34 20.57
C MET A 1 -6.30 -7.36 19.05
N ARG A 2 -7.26 -7.84 18.25
CA ARG A 2 -7.11 -8.00 16.78
C ARG A 2 -7.82 -6.84 16.08
N PHE A 3 -7.09 -5.92 15.49
CA PHE A 3 -7.65 -4.87 14.63
C PHE A 3 -7.90 -5.45 13.23
N LEU A 4 -9.03 -6.14 13.06
CA LEU A 4 -9.57 -6.41 11.72
C LEU A 4 -10.31 -5.17 11.25
N GLY A 5 -9.55 -4.14 10.87
CA GLY A 5 -10.08 -3.03 10.08
C GLY A 5 -10.77 -3.62 8.86
N ARG A 6 -12.04 -3.26 8.64
CA ARG A 6 -12.85 -3.70 7.49
C ARG A 6 -11.97 -3.65 6.25
N ARG A 7 -11.68 -4.80 5.63
CA ARG A 7 -10.99 -4.90 4.34
C ARG A 7 -11.81 -4.13 3.31
N ARG A 8 -11.56 -2.83 3.15
CA ARG A 8 -12.02 -2.09 1.99
C ARG A 8 -11.25 -2.68 0.81
N ARG A 9 -11.95 -3.46 -0.01
CA ARG A 9 -11.41 -4.08 -1.22
C ARG A 9 -10.81 -2.97 -2.07
N ILE A 10 -9.51 -3.04 -2.30
CA ILE A 10 -8.88 -2.32 -3.39
C ILE A 10 -9.37 -2.98 -4.69
N ASP A 11 -9.71 -2.15 -5.68
CA ASP A 11 -10.18 -2.57 -7.00
C ASP A 11 -9.16 -3.53 -7.67
N PRO A 12 -9.58 -4.71 -8.18
CA PRO A 12 -8.67 -5.80 -8.56
C PRO A 12 -7.83 -5.60 -9.84
N GLY A 13 -8.03 -4.54 -10.64
CA GLY A 13 -7.38 -4.43 -11.96
C GLY A 13 -5.84 -4.38 -11.95
N LEU A 14 -5.24 -3.72 -10.95
CA LEU A 14 -3.78 -3.59 -10.75
C LEU A 14 -3.33 -3.91 -9.32
N GLY A 15 -4.27 -4.08 -8.39
CA GLY A 15 -4.00 -4.23 -6.96
C GLY A 15 -3.73 -2.91 -6.25
N GLY A 16 -3.19 -2.99 -5.04
CA GLY A 16 -2.81 -1.81 -4.27
C GLY A 16 -2.14 -2.14 -2.95
N LEU A 17 -1.72 -1.09 -2.25
CA LEU A 17 -0.95 -1.16 -1.03
C LEU A 17 -1.75 -0.56 0.12
N ARG A 18 -1.51 -1.08 1.33
CA ARG A 18 -1.97 -0.47 2.58
C ARG A 18 -0.74 -0.09 3.37
N VAL A 19 -0.64 1.18 3.74
CA VAL A 19 0.51 1.76 4.42
C VAL A 19 0.03 2.42 5.71
N TYR A 20 0.82 2.30 6.77
CA TYR A 20 0.63 3.04 8.01
C TYR A 20 1.65 4.17 8.06
N THR A 21 1.22 5.40 8.30
CA THR A 21 2.11 6.57 8.28
C THR A 21 1.66 7.66 9.25
N ASP A 22 2.65 8.38 9.79
CA ASP A 22 2.42 9.60 10.57
C ASP A 22 2.36 10.85 9.68
N GLU A 23 2.78 10.72 8.42
CA GLU A 23 2.75 11.79 7.45
C GLU A 23 1.31 12.17 7.08
N LYS A 24 1.11 13.46 6.81
CA LYS A 24 -0.19 13.96 6.36
C LYS A 24 -0.35 13.68 4.87
N THR A 25 -1.23 12.75 4.55
CA THR A 25 -1.62 12.44 3.16
C THR A 25 -3.06 12.84 2.87
N LYS A 26 -3.39 13.08 1.60
CA LYS A 26 -4.75 13.42 1.14
C LYS A 26 -5.21 12.43 0.08
N VAL A 27 -6.50 12.13 0.07
CA VAL A 27 -7.11 11.34 -1.02
C VAL A 27 -6.92 12.06 -2.35
N GLY A 28 -6.57 11.30 -3.39
CA GLY A 28 -6.23 11.81 -4.73
C GLY A 28 -4.76 12.22 -4.88
N THR A 29 -3.96 12.25 -3.80
CA THR A 29 -2.52 12.49 -3.91
C THR A 29 -1.86 11.33 -4.65
N ARG A 30 -1.04 11.66 -5.67
CA ARG A 30 -0.16 10.70 -6.33
C ARG A 30 1.15 10.57 -5.57
N LEU A 31 1.61 9.34 -5.38
CA LEU A 31 2.84 9.02 -4.68
C LEU A 31 3.65 8.02 -5.50
N GLU A 32 4.96 8.25 -5.60
CA GLU A 32 5.91 7.21 -6.00
C GLU A 32 6.26 6.39 -4.75
N ILE A 33 6.05 5.09 -4.82
CA ILE A 33 6.26 4.16 -3.72
C ILE A 33 7.29 3.13 -4.14
N GLU A 34 8.29 2.92 -3.29
CA GLU A 34 9.22 1.82 -3.38
C GLU A 34 8.83 0.75 -2.34
N VAL A 35 8.63 -0.49 -2.80
CA VAL A 35 8.30 -1.64 -1.98
C VAL A 35 9.51 -2.55 -1.91
N PHE A 36 10.05 -2.75 -0.72
CA PHE A 36 11.14 -3.70 -0.48
C PHE A 36 10.57 -5.11 -0.34
N LEU A 37 11.13 -6.05 -1.11
CA LEU A 37 10.75 -7.45 -1.16
C LEU A 37 11.66 -8.30 -0.25
N PRO A 38 11.25 -9.53 0.13
CA PRO A 38 12.05 -10.40 1.00
C PRO A 38 13.39 -10.86 0.41
N ASP A 39 13.55 -10.79 -0.92
CA ASP A 39 14.79 -11.13 -1.64
C ASP A 39 15.80 -9.95 -1.66
N GLU A 40 15.65 -9.01 -0.72
CA GLU A 40 16.46 -7.79 -0.57
C GLU A 40 16.38 -6.81 -1.74
N THR A 41 15.47 -7.05 -2.68
CA THR A 41 15.26 -6.17 -3.81
C THR A 41 14.08 -5.22 -3.58
N SER A 42 13.87 -4.28 -4.50
CA SER A 42 12.73 -3.37 -4.44
C SER A 42 11.97 -3.30 -5.76
N VAL A 43 10.73 -2.84 -5.66
CA VAL A 43 9.80 -2.56 -6.75
C VAL A 43 9.29 -1.14 -6.62
N ALA A 44 9.45 -0.34 -7.67
CA ALA A 44 8.91 1.02 -7.73
C ALA A 44 7.54 1.02 -8.44
N CYS A 45 6.59 1.79 -7.91
CA CYS A 45 5.29 1.98 -8.54
C CYS A 45 4.73 3.39 -8.29
N THR A 46 3.98 3.90 -9.27
CA THR A 46 3.18 5.11 -9.10
C THR A 46 1.83 4.72 -8.54
N THR A 47 1.41 5.40 -7.48
CA THR A 47 0.16 5.12 -6.77
C THR A 47 -0.69 6.37 -6.58
N GLU A 48 -1.95 6.17 -6.22
CA GLU A 48 -2.88 7.21 -5.78
C GLU A 48 -3.47 6.84 -4.44
N VAL A 49 -3.55 7.81 -3.53
CA VAL A 49 -4.24 7.66 -2.25
C VAL A 49 -5.74 7.56 -2.48
N VAL A 50 -6.32 6.42 -2.16
CA VAL A 50 -7.77 6.15 -2.34
C VAL A 50 -8.56 6.25 -1.04
N TRP A 51 -7.92 6.16 0.11
CA TRP A 51 -8.51 6.48 1.41
C TRP A 51 -7.42 6.83 2.44
N VAL A 52 -7.82 7.63 3.44
CA VAL A 52 -7.02 7.96 4.62
C VAL A 52 -7.92 7.81 5.83
N GLU A 53 -7.52 7.00 6.81
CA GLU A 53 -8.27 6.77 8.04
C GLU A 53 -7.38 7.12 9.23
N LYS A 54 -7.84 8.04 10.08
CA LYS A 54 -7.13 8.39 11.31
C LYS A 54 -7.24 7.23 12.29
N LEU A 55 -6.10 6.81 12.83
CA LEU A 55 -6.04 5.73 13.81
C LEU A 55 -6.29 6.24 15.23
N PRO A 56 -6.74 5.36 16.16
CA PRO A 56 -6.90 5.70 17.56
C PRO A 56 -5.58 6.13 18.21
N ALA A 57 -5.67 6.95 19.26
CA ALA A 57 -4.49 7.33 20.05
C ALA A 57 -3.80 6.08 20.63
N GLY A 58 -2.46 6.06 20.57
CA GLY A 58 -1.65 4.92 20.99
C GLY A 58 -1.48 3.80 19.96
N ALA A 59 -2.04 3.95 18.74
CA ALA A 59 -1.69 3.10 17.61
C ALA A 59 -0.23 3.32 17.17
N ALA A 60 0.34 2.35 16.45
CA ALA A 60 1.72 2.40 15.96
C ALA A 60 1.96 3.48 14.87
N ALA A 61 0.89 4.06 14.33
CA ALA A 61 0.93 5.18 13.39
C ALA A 61 -0.33 6.05 13.56
N LEU A 62 -0.29 7.28 13.04
CA LEU A 62 -1.42 8.22 13.08
C LEU A 62 -2.48 7.93 12.01
N HIS A 63 -2.08 7.40 10.86
CA HIS A 63 -2.97 7.13 9.74
C HIS A 63 -2.77 5.73 9.20
N ASP A 64 -3.89 5.13 8.84
CA ASP A 64 -3.99 4.04 7.89
C ASP A 64 -4.23 4.69 6.53
N VAL A 65 -3.53 4.25 5.49
CA VAL A 65 -3.63 4.83 4.14
C VAL A 65 -3.71 3.72 3.09
N GLY A 66 -4.67 3.86 2.17
CA GLY A 66 -4.85 2.96 1.05
C GLY A 66 -4.36 3.57 -0.23
N LEU A 67 -3.57 2.82 -0.97
CA LEU A 67 -2.97 3.24 -2.22
C LEU A 67 -3.43 2.31 -3.35
N ARG A 68 -3.92 2.88 -4.44
CA ARG A 68 -4.15 2.16 -5.70
C ARG A 68 -2.91 2.28 -6.57
N ILE A 69 -2.42 1.17 -7.13
CA ILE A 69 -1.33 1.21 -8.11
C ILE A 69 -1.89 1.75 -9.43
N LEU A 70 -1.31 2.85 -9.92
CA LEU A 70 -1.63 3.45 -11.21
C LEU A 70 -0.70 2.93 -12.31
N ALA A 71 0.58 2.75 -11.99
CA ALA A 71 1.59 2.27 -12.91
C ALA A 71 2.67 1.48 -12.17
N ILE A 72 3.11 0.40 -12.79
CA ILE A 72 4.21 -0.47 -12.32
C ILE A 72 4.83 -1.11 -13.55
N HIS A 73 6.15 -1.27 -13.56
CA HIS A 73 6.83 -1.96 -14.66
C HIS A 73 6.38 -3.43 -14.71
N PRO A 74 6.13 -4.04 -15.89
CA PRO A 74 5.62 -5.41 -15.97
C PRO A 74 6.49 -6.44 -15.24
N HIS A 75 7.81 -6.31 -15.35
CA HIS A 75 8.75 -7.19 -14.64
C HIS A 75 8.61 -7.06 -13.11
N ASP A 76 8.45 -5.84 -12.60
CA ASP A 76 8.29 -5.60 -11.18
C ASP A 76 6.93 -6.07 -10.66
N ARG A 77 5.89 -6.00 -11.50
CA ARG A 77 4.58 -6.59 -11.19
C ARG A 77 4.67 -8.10 -11.00
N GLU A 78 5.41 -8.79 -11.86
CA GLU A 78 5.63 -10.24 -11.72
C GLU A 78 6.37 -10.57 -10.43
N ARG A 79 7.41 -9.81 -10.10
CA ARG A 79 8.19 -9.98 -8.85
C ARG A 79 7.35 -9.73 -7.61
N LEU A 80 6.58 -8.64 -7.59
CA LEU A 80 5.66 -8.33 -6.51
C LEU A 80 4.60 -9.43 -6.34
N THR A 81 4.07 -9.96 -7.45
CA THR A 81 3.09 -11.07 -7.41
C THR A 81 3.70 -12.32 -6.79
N LYS A 82 4.91 -12.71 -7.23
CA LYS A 82 5.63 -13.87 -6.67
C LYS A 82 5.91 -13.71 -5.18
N ALA A 83 6.29 -12.50 -4.75
CA ALA A 83 6.54 -12.22 -3.33
C ALA A 83 5.28 -12.37 -2.48
N LEU A 84 4.11 -12.01 -3.00
CA LEU A 84 2.81 -12.15 -2.32
C LEU A 84 2.31 -13.60 -2.24
N GLU A 85 2.65 -14.44 -3.21
CA GLU A 85 2.30 -15.88 -3.22
C GLU A 85 3.19 -16.72 -2.30
N SER A 86 4.36 -16.20 -1.92
CA SER A 86 5.37 -16.91 -1.12
C SER A 86 5.18 -16.78 0.40
N THR A 87 4.05 -16.20 0.86
CA THR A 87 3.70 -15.99 2.27
C THR A 87 2.49 -16.84 2.67
#